data_AF-A0A1V5FK13-F1
#
_entry.id   AF-A0A1V5FK13-F1
#
_cell.length_a   1.000
_cell.length_b   1.000
_cell.length_c   1.000
_cell.angle_alpha   90.00
_cell.angle_beta   90.00
_cell.angle_gamma   90.00
#
_symmetry.space_group_name_H-M   'P 1'
#
loop_
_entity.id
_entity.type
_entity.pdbx_description
1 polymer ?
#
loop_
_entity_poly.entity_id
_entity_poly.type
_entity_poly.pdbx_seq_one_letter_code
_entity_poly.pdbx_strand_id
1 'polypeptide(L)'
;MSQAQTITGGRIEKTLLLVEGHQAVYSRHVLTGMEGPMPIGHHPNHYIPDDAGQAYLSFAPYTHAHTYVEPVERPEHRGYSILQPDTAIEDLRRCPLRDGTTTDLTRYPARRGYEDIVILAGCKGEPFGWSALALPSRGYVWFSLKDPRVLVSTLLWFSNGGRHVAPWSGRNHNCIGIEEITGFFHAGIHACAEKNFLSEMGIATHVMLKRDEALAVNFIQGVARINPDFKGVSAIEAKDEETIRIVDEQGQAVEAKVEWKFARDGVTKDFRD
;
A
#
# COMPACT_ATOMS: atom_id res chain seq x y z
N MET A 1 1.94 -15.75 28.19
CA MET A 1 2.38 -14.59 29.01
C MET A 1 2.18 -13.36 28.13
N SER A 2 1.17 -12.52 28.37
CA SER A 2 1.01 -11.28 27.60
C SER A 2 1.92 -10.21 28.21
N GLN A 3 2.86 -9.70 27.42
CA GLN A 3 3.57 -8.48 27.78
C GLN A 3 2.71 -7.30 27.31
N ALA A 4 2.24 -6.50 28.26
CA ALA A 4 1.66 -5.20 27.96
C ALA A 4 2.79 -4.28 27.46
N GLN A 5 2.85 -4.02 26.15
CA GLN A 5 3.76 -3.02 25.59
C GLN A 5 3.11 -1.65 25.75
N THR A 6 3.74 -0.77 26.54
CA THR A 6 3.26 0.58 26.75
C THR A 6 4.05 1.52 25.83
N ILE A 7 3.43 2.01 24.75
CA ILE A 7 3.95 3.19 24.04
C ILE A 7 3.70 4.39 24.96
N THR A 8 4.75 4.89 25.63
CA THR A 8 4.64 5.95 26.65
C THR A 8 5.09 7.30 26.11
N GLY A 9 4.15 8.24 25.99
CA GLY A 9 4.46 9.61 25.58
C GLY A 9 5.00 9.69 24.15
N GLY A 10 5.14 10.93 23.66
CA GLY A 10 5.65 11.21 22.33
C GLY A 10 4.70 12.03 21.47
N ARG A 11 5.23 12.54 20.37
CA ARG A 11 4.55 13.44 19.45
C ARG A 11 4.68 12.90 18.04
N ILE A 12 3.56 12.85 17.32
CA ILE A 12 3.53 12.62 15.88
C ILE A 12 3.12 13.93 15.23
N GLU A 13 4.02 14.49 14.43
CA GLU A 13 3.70 15.62 13.57
C GLU A 13 3.43 15.11 12.16
N LYS A 14 2.34 15.57 11.55
CA LYS A 14 2.02 15.29 10.15
C LYS A 14 2.07 16.58 9.35
N THR A 15 2.89 16.59 8.31
CA THR A 15 3.01 17.69 7.36
C THR A 15 2.52 17.23 6.00
N LEU A 16 1.62 18.00 5.39
CA LEU A 16 1.16 17.81 4.03
C LEU A 16 1.64 18.99 3.19
N LEU A 17 2.29 18.70 2.07
CA LEU A 17 2.83 19.71 1.17
C LEU A 17 2.24 19.53 -0.23
N LEU A 18 2.04 20.66 -0.89
CA LEU A 18 1.75 20.76 -2.31
C LEU A 18 2.87 21.61 -2.91
N VAL A 19 3.37 21.21 -4.06
CA VAL A 19 4.40 21.93 -4.80
C VAL A 19 3.77 22.44 -6.09
N GLU A 20 3.99 23.71 -6.39
CA GLU A 20 3.39 24.35 -7.57
C GLU A 20 3.73 23.57 -8.85
N GLY A 21 2.72 23.33 -9.68
CA GLY A 21 2.85 22.54 -10.91
C GLY A 21 2.95 21.01 -10.73
N HIS A 22 3.04 20.49 -9.51
CA HIS A 22 3.08 19.05 -9.25
C HIS A 22 1.67 18.50 -9.00
N GLN A 23 1.34 17.36 -9.62
CA GLN A 23 0.07 16.65 -9.42
C GLN A 23 0.25 15.57 -8.34
N ALA A 24 0.93 15.94 -7.26
CA ALA A 24 1.32 15.07 -6.16
C ALA A 24 1.14 15.77 -4.81
N VAL A 25 0.77 14.97 -3.81
CA VAL A 25 0.71 15.33 -2.40
C VAL A 25 1.87 14.64 -1.70
N TYR A 26 2.64 15.44 -0.97
CA TYR A 26 3.76 14.97 -0.16
C TYR A 26 3.31 14.91 1.29
N SER A 27 3.57 13.79 1.97
CA SER A 27 3.17 13.55 3.35
C SER A 27 4.38 13.12 4.15
N ARG A 28 4.64 13.82 5.25
CA ARG A 28 5.72 13.51 6.19
C ARG A 28 5.14 13.34 7.57
N HIS A 29 5.45 12.21 8.21
CA HIS A 29 5.18 11.98 9.62
C HIS A 29 6.49 11.94 10.38
N VAL A 30 6.62 12.75 11.43
CA VAL A 30 7.78 12.74 12.33
C VAL A 30 7.34 12.26 13.71
N LEU A 31 7.85 11.11 14.12
CA LEU A 31 7.59 10.49 15.43
C LEU A 31 8.76 10.81 16.35
N THR A 32 8.48 11.36 17.53
CA THR A 32 9.49 11.78 18.53
C THR A 32 9.07 11.42 19.95
N GLY A 33 10.05 11.16 20.82
CA GLY A 33 9.80 10.91 22.24
C GLY A 33 9.09 9.58 22.55
N MET A 34 9.02 8.69 21.55
CA MET A 34 8.39 7.36 21.63
C MET A 34 9.45 6.28 21.73
N GLU A 35 9.10 5.13 22.30
CA GLU A 35 10.01 4.02 22.50
C GLU A 35 9.27 2.69 22.30
N GLY A 36 9.95 1.72 21.67
CA GLY A 36 9.44 0.37 21.47
C GLY A 36 9.05 0.05 20.02
N PRO A 37 8.57 -1.18 19.76
CA PRO A 37 8.19 -1.60 18.43
C PRO A 37 6.95 -0.82 17.95
N MET A 38 6.89 -0.50 16.67
CA MET A 38 5.75 0.20 16.08
C MET A 38 5.55 -0.25 14.62
N PRO A 39 4.38 -0.81 14.26
CA PRO A 39 4.01 -0.89 12.85
C PRO A 39 3.67 0.52 12.34
N ILE A 40 4.13 0.85 11.14
CA ILE A 40 3.92 2.16 10.52
C ILE A 40 3.40 1.97 9.10
N GLY A 41 2.64 2.95 8.61
CA GLY A 41 2.18 2.91 7.24
C GLY A 41 1.32 4.09 6.81
N HIS A 42 1.06 4.14 5.51
CA HIS A 42 0.14 5.06 4.86
C HIS A 42 -0.97 4.26 4.19
N HIS A 43 -2.22 4.74 4.29
CA HIS A 43 -3.40 3.98 3.85
C HIS A 43 -4.23 4.71 2.77
N PRO A 44 -3.69 4.97 1.57
CA PRO A 44 -4.48 5.42 0.42
C PRO A 44 -5.64 4.46 0.14
N ASN A 45 -6.84 5.01 0.02
CA ASN A 45 -8.04 4.27 -0.35
C ASN A 45 -8.58 4.81 -1.68
N HIS A 46 -8.86 3.90 -2.61
CA HIS A 46 -9.40 4.22 -3.91
C HIS A 46 -10.80 3.65 -4.06
N TYR A 47 -11.73 4.49 -4.49
CA TYR A 47 -13.05 4.06 -4.93
C TYR A 47 -13.08 4.00 -6.46
N ILE A 48 -13.53 2.87 -7.01
CA ILE A 48 -13.65 2.66 -8.45
C ILE A 48 -15.15 2.56 -8.81
N PRO A 49 -15.75 3.59 -9.44
CA PRO A 49 -17.16 3.55 -9.81
C PRO A 49 -17.51 2.38 -10.74
N ASP A 50 -18.72 1.83 -10.64
CA ASP A 50 -19.17 0.69 -11.48
C ASP A 50 -19.09 0.99 -12.99
N ASP A 51 -19.36 2.24 -13.38
CA ASP A 51 -19.29 2.71 -14.78
C ASP A 51 -17.84 2.98 -15.26
N ALA A 52 -16.85 2.86 -14.37
CA ALA A 52 -15.43 3.00 -14.72
C ALA A 52 -14.77 1.68 -15.16
N GLY A 53 -15.48 0.55 -15.07
CA GLY A 53 -14.89 -0.76 -15.34
C GLY A 53 -13.83 -1.14 -14.30
N GLN A 54 -12.72 -1.74 -14.73
CA GLN A 54 -11.64 -2.16 -13.84
C GLN A 54 -10.41 -1.27 -13.97
N ALA A 55 -9.82 -0.94 -12.82
CA ALA A 55 -8.48 -0.44 -12.70
C ALA A 55 -7.45 -1.57 -12.79
N TYR A 56 -6.26 -1.23 -13.27
CA TYR A 56 -5.07 -2.09 -13.31
C TYR A 56 -4.17 -1.72 -12.14
N LEU A 57 -3.79 -2.72 -11.36
CA LEU A 57 -2.93 -2.57 -10.18
C LEU A 57 -1.53 -3.08 -10.50
N SER A 58 -0.52 -2.29 -10.13
CA SER A 58 0.87 -2.58 -10.43
C SER A 58 1.77 -2.11 -9.30
N PHE A 59 2.87 -2.80 -9.10
CA PHE A 59 3.72 -2.61 -7.92
C PHE A 59 5.19 -2.70 -8.32
N ALA A 60 6.04 -2.02 -7.55
CA ALA A 60 7.48 -2.22 -7.61
C ALA A 60 7.82 -3.71 -7.34
N PRO A 61 8.99 -4.18 -7.83
CA PRO A 61 9.43 -5.54 -7.56
C PRO A 61 9.39 -5.87 -6.07
N TYR A 62 8.81 -7.03 -5.75
CA TYR A 62 8.73 -7.58 -4.41
C TYR A 62 9.32 -8.98 -4.36
N THR A 63 9.76 -9.41 -3.17
CA THR A 63 10.38 -10.73 -2.95
C THR A 63 9.41 -11.80 -2.46
N HIS A 64 8.27 -11.38 -1.91
CA HIS A 64 7.28 -12.28 -1.36
C HIS A 64 5.88 -11.70 -1.48
N ALA A 65 4.88 -12.53 -1.73
CA ALA A 65 3.47 -12.15 -1.67
C ALA A 65 2.69 -13.24 -0.92
N HIS A 66 1.72 -12.82 -0.11
CA HIS A 66 0.98 -13.74 0.75
C HIS A 66 -0.43 -13.25 1.05
N THR A 67 -1.39 -14.17 1.10
CA THR A 67 -2.73 -13.87 1.63
C THR A 67 -2.69 -13.76 3.16
N TYR A 68 -3.68 -13.07 3.73
CA TYR A 68 -3.79 -12.98 5.19
C TYR A 68 -3.90 -14.37 5.83
N VAL A 69 -3.34 -14.52 7.04
CA VAL A 69 -3.16 -15.81 7.74
C VAL A 69 -4.45 -16.53 8.11
N GLU A 70 -5.57 -15.80 8.10
CA GLU A 70 -6.91 -16.34 8.34
C GLU A 70 -7.91 -15.63 7.42
N PRO A 71 -9.17 -16.10 7.30
CA PRO A 71 -10.20 -15.30 6.64
C PRO A 71 -10.32 -13.92 7.31
N VAL A 72 -10.23 -12.85 6.52
CA VAL A 72 -10.36 -11.47 7.02
C VAL A 72 -11.71 -11.26 7.69
N GLU A 73 -12.74 -11.88 7.13
CA GLU A 73 -14.11 -11.85 7.60
C GLU A 73 -14.67 -13.26 7.76
N ARG A 74 -15.63 -13.38 8.68
CA ARG A 74 -16.22 -14.67 9.09
C ARG A 74 -17.73 -14.68 8.90
N PRO A 75 -18.31 -15.73 8.27
CA PRO A 75 -19.76 -15.80 8.05
C PRO A 75 -20.58 -15.70 9.34
N GLU A 76 -20.09 -16.24 10.45
CA GLU A 76 -20.68 -16.11 11.79
C GLU A 76 -20.82 -14.65 12.27
N HIS A 77 -20.06 -13.72 11.70
CA HIS A 77 -20.15 -12.28 11.94
C HIS A 77 -20.85 -11.53 10.80
N ARG A 78 -21.48 -12.26 9.88
CA ARG A 78 -22.09 -11.73 8.65
C ARG A 78 -21.06 -10.98 7.78
N GLY A 79 -19.84 -11.48 7.80
CA GLY A 79 -18.72 -11.04 6.98
C GLY A 79 -18.28 -12.17 6.04
N TYR A 80 -17.72 -11.85 4.88
CA TYR A 80 -17.27 -12.87 3.92
C TYR A 80 -15.89 -12.55 3.33
N SER A 81 -15.04 -13.56 3.22
CA SER A 81 -13.74 -13.55 2.52
C SER A 81 -13.67 -14.73 1.57
N ILE A 82 -12.96 -14.59 0.45
CA ILE A 82 -12.89 -15.63 -0.58
C ILE A 82 -11.48 -16.08 -0.92
N LEU A 83 -10.45 -15.27 -0.66
CA LEU A 83 -9.06 -15.73 -0.84
C LEU A 83 -8.78 -16.91 0.08
N GLN A 84 -8.04 -17.90 -0.43
CA GLN A 84 -7.50 -18.97 0.39
C GLN A 84 -6.54 -18.35 1.41
N PRO A 85 -6.80 -18.48 2.73
CA PRO A 85 -5.93 -17.91 3.75
C PRO A 85 -4.56 -18.59 3.80
N ASP A 86 -3.61 -17.89 4.41
CA ASP A 86 -2.27 -18.38 4.72
C ASP A 86 -1.57 -19.04 3.52
N THR A 87 -1.61 -18.35 2.38
CA THR A 87 -1.10 -18.89 1.11
C THR A 87 -0.12 -17.94 0.46
N ALA A 88 1.07 -18.45 0.17
CA ALA A 88 2.06 -17.77 -0.66
C ALA A 88 1.53 -17.63 -2.09
N ILE A 89 1.75 -16.45 -2.67
CA ILE A 89 1.28 -16.10 -4.01
C ILE A 89 2.49 -16.05 -4.94
N GLU A 90 2.52 -16.93 -5.92
CA GLU A 90 3.53 -16.94 -6.99
C GLU A 90 3.16 -16.01 -8.15
N ASP A 91 1.87 -15.92 -8.48
CA ASP A 91 1.33 -15.07 -9.54
C ASP A 91 0.04 -14.38 -9.07
N LEU A 92 0.08 -13.04 -8.97
CA LEU A 92 -1.07 -12.23 -8.58
C LEU A 92 -2.27 -12.41 -9.52
N ARG A 93 -2.07 -12.88 -10.75
CA ARG A 93 -3.14 -13.13 -11.72
C ARG A 93 -3.87 -14.47 -11.48
N ARG A 94 -3.34 -15.33 -10.61
CA ARG A 94 -3.85 -16.68 -10.33
C ARG A 94 -3.85 -17.01 -8.84
N CYS A 95 -4.36 -16.10 -8.03
CA CYS A 95 -4.44 -16.29 -6.58
C CYS A 95 -5.52 -17.32 -6.21
N PRO A 96 -5.24 -18.29 -5.33
CA PRO A 96 -6.20 -19.33 -4.97
C PRO A 96 -7.38 -18.78 -4.15
N LEU A 97 -8.57 -19.27 -4.47
CA LEU A 97 -9.81 -19.03 -3.75
C LEU A 97 -10.20 -20.25 -2.92
N ARG A 98 -11.00 -20.02 -1.87
CA ARG A 98 -11.49 -21.08 -0.96
C ARG A 98 -12.40 -22.10 -1.63
N ASP A 99 -12.98 -21.77 -2.78
CA ASP A 99 -13.83 -22.68 -3.57
C ASP A 99 -13.02 -23.57 -4.55
N GLY A 100 -11.68 -23.50 -4.49
CA GLY A 100 -10.78 -24.25 -5.35
C GLY A 100 -10.51 -23.62 -6.72
N THR A 101 -11.11 -22.45 -7.00
CA THR A 101 -10.81 -21.69 -8.22
C THR A 101 -9.67 -20.68 -7.99
N THR A 102 -9.41 -19.81 -8.95
CA THR A 102 -8.37 -18.77 -8.86
C THR A 102 -8.90 -17.41 -9.29
N THR A 103 -8.20 -16.35 -8.93
CA THR A 103 -8.57 -14.99 -9.27
C THR A 103 -7.39 -14.09 -9.61
N ASP A 104 -7.68 -13.04 -10.36
CA ASP A 104 -6.73 -11.98 -10.69
C ASP A 104 -6.83 -10.85 -9.65
N LEU A 105 -5.73 -10.58 -8.95
CA LEU A 105 -5.55 -9.47 -8.01
C LEU A 105 -4.89 -8.24 -8.63
N THR A 106 -4.50 -8.30 -9.90
CA THR A 106 -3.97 -7.15 -10.65
C THR A 106 -5.08 -6.29 -11.28
N ARG A 107 -6.35 -6.65 -11.04
CA ARG A 107 -7.53 -5.94 -11.54
C ARG A 107 -8.56 -5.72 -10.43
N TYR A 108 -9.13 -4.52 -10.38
CA TYR A 108 -10.13 -4.16 -9.38
C TYR A 108 -11.14 -3.12 -9.91
N PRO A 109 -12.45 -3.20 -9.62
CA PRO A 109 -13.13 -4.13 -8.72
C PRO A 109 -13.16 -5.56 -9.24
N ALA A 110 -13.08 -6.52 -8.32
CA ALA A 110 -13.26 -7.93 -8.58
C ALA A 110 -14.00 -8.55 -7.38
N ARG A 111 -14.69 -9.68 -7.61
CA ARG A 111 -15.29 -10.53 -6.56
C ARG A 111 -16.14 -9.72 -5.56
N ARG A 112 -17.29 -9.20 -6.01
CA ARG A 112 -18.22 -8.49 -5.11
C ARG A 112 -18.74 -9.45 -4.03
N GLY A 113 -18.95 -8.91 -2.83
CA GLY A 113 -19.43 -9.63 -1.66
C GLY A 113 -18.35 -10.12 -0.72
N TYR A 114 -17.09 -9.68 -0.90
CA TYR A 114 -15.96 -10.15 -0.10
C TYR A 114 -15.05 -9.04 0.40
N GLU A 115 -14.38 -9.33 1.50
CA GLU A 115 -13.26 -8.59 2.07
C GLU A 115 -12.03 -9.50 2.10
N ASP A 116 -10.93 -9.06 1.49
CA ASP A 116 -9.70 -9.84 1.45
C ASP A 116 -8.48 -8.95 1.63
N ILE A 117 -7.40 -9.54 2.14
CA ILE A 117 -6.14 -8.85 2.39
C ILE A 117 -4.98 -9.68 1.84
N VAL A 118 -4.07 -8.99 1.16
CA VAL A 118 -2.80 -9.54 0.64
C VAL A 118 -1.67 -8.59 1.03
N ILE A 119 -0.48 -9.14 1.27
CA ILE A 119 0.74 -8.35 1.45
C ILE A 119 1.74 -8.70 0.35
N LEU A 120 2.40 -7.68 -0.19
CA LEU A 120 3.53 -7.76 -1.11
C LEU A 120 4.74 -7.21 -0.36
N ALA A 121 5.75 -8.02 -0.12
CA ALA A 121 6.78 -7.74 0.86
C ALA A 121 8.20 -7.85 0.28
N GLY A 122 9.04 -6.91 0.73
CA GLY A 122 10.45 -6.84 0.42
C GLY A 122 10.73 -6.29 -0.97
N CYS A 123 11.16 -5.04 -1.06
CA CYS A 123 11.68 -4.43 -2.28
C CYS A 123 13.18 -4.20 -2.10
N LYS A 124 14.02 -4.63 -3.07
CA LYS A 124 15.49 -4.48 -2.98
C LYS A 124 16.00 -3.53 -4.05
N GLY A 125 16.93 -2.65 -3.65
CA GLY A 125 17.89 -2.02 -4.55
C GLY A 125 17.41 -0.78 -5.31
N GLU A 126 16.13 -0.42 -5.26
CA GLU A 126 15.58 0.73 -6.00
C GLU A 126 15.69 2.05 -5.24
N PRO A 127 15.79 3.20 -5.94
CA PRO A 127 15.86 4.52 -5.31
C PRO A 127 14.59 4.88 -4.53
N PHE A 128 13.45 4.27 -4.85
CA PHE A 128 12.18 4.33 -4.13
C PHE A 128 11.33 3.08 -4.46
N GLY A 129 10.40 2.72 -3.58
CA GLY A 129 9.35 1.75 -3.88
C GLY A 129 8.13 2.48 -4.46
N TRP A 130 7.30 1.78 -5.23
CA TRP A 130 6.12 2.36 -5.84
C TRP A 130 4.94 1.39 -5.93
N SER A 131 3.73 1.94 -5.93
CA SER A 131 2.48 1.26 -6.28
C SER A 131 1.68 2.15 -7.22
N ALA A 132 0.91 1.54 -8.11
CA ALA A 132 0.13 2.25 -9.12
C ALA A 132 -1.25 1.62 -9.33
N LEU A 133 -2.21 2.49 -9.62
CA LEU A 133 -3.57 2.16 -10.03
C LEU A 133 -3.90 2.95 -11.30
N ALA A 134 -3.94 2.27 -12.44
CA ALA A 134 -4.33 2.89 -13.71
C ALA A 134 -5.82 2.66 -13.97
N LEU A 135 -6.57 3.74 -14.25
CA LEU A 135 -8.00 3.70 -14.59
C LEU A 135 -8.23 4.38 -15.95
N PRO A 136 -8.02 3.66 -17.08
CA PRO A 136 -8.00 4.25 -18.41
C PRO A 136 -9.34 4.88 -18.82
N SER A 137 -10.45 4.31 -18.36
CA SER A 137 -11.81 4.86 -18.55
C SER A 137 -12.00 6.25 -17.95
N ARG A 138 -11.15 6.63 -16.99
CA ARG A 138 -11.10 7.96 -16.36
C ARG A 138 -9.87 8.77 -16.76
N GLY A 139 -8.99 8.21 -17.59
CA GLY A 139 -7.83 8.91 -18.16
C GLY A 139 -6.73 9.26 -17.17
N TYR A 140 -6.60 8.51 -16.05
CA TYR A 140 -5.51 8.74 -15.10
C TYR A 140 -4.87 7.44 -14.59
N VAL A 141 -3.61 7.57 -14.17
CA VAL A 141 -2.92 6.62 -13.29
C VAL A 141 -2.61 7.32 -11.98
N TRP A 142 -3.03 6.72 -10.87
CA TRP A 142 -2.54 7.07 -9.54
C TRP A 142 -1.25 6.32 -9.26
N PHE A 143 -0.32 6.97 -8.60
CA PHE A 143 0.91 6.35 -8.12
C PHE A 143 1.22 6.79 -6.69
N SER A 144 1.99 5.96 -5.99
CA SER A 144 2.65 6.35 -4.75
C SER A 144 4.12 6.00 -4.76
N LEU A 145 4.91 6.78 -4.03
CA LEU A 145 6.35 6.58 -3.85
C LEU A 145 6.67 6.52 -2.34
N LYS A 146 7.55 5.59 -1.97
CA LYS A 146 8.00 5.37 -0.59
C LYS A 146 9.51 5.14 -0.53
N ASP A 147 10.09 5.34 0.65
CA ASP A 147 11.38 4.73 0.96
C ASP A 147 11.19 3.23 1.28
N PRO A 148 11.67 2.30 0.44
CA PRO A 148 11.49 0.87 0.66
C PRO A 148 12.28 0.35 1.87
N ARG A 149 13.15 1.18 2.47
CA ARG A 149 13.89 0.87 3.70
C ARG A 149 13.09 1.21 4.96
N VAL A 150 12.07 2.07 4.84
CA VAL A 150 11.19 2.49 5.95
C VAL A 150 9.82 1.82 5.83
N LEU A 151 9.25 1.74 4.62
CA LEU A 151 7.98 1.11 4.32
C LEU A 151 8.24 -0.10 3.41
N VAL A 152 8.52 -1.25 4.03
CA VAL A 152 9.12 -2.41 3.34
C VAL A 152 8.12 -3.28 2.58
N SER A 153 6.82 -3.05 2.77
CA SER A 153 5.73 -3.84 2.18
C SER A 153 4.61 -2.96 1.65
N THR A 154 3.80 -3.53 0.75
CA THR A 154 2.55 -2.97 0.26
C THR A 154 1.42 -3.93 0.66
N LEU A 155 0.44 -3.46 1.41
CA LEU A 155 -0.76 -4.21 1.76
C LEU A 155 -1.90 -3.81 0.83
N LEU A 156 -2.60 -4.81 0.31
CA LEU A 156 -3.79 -4.64 -0.51
C LEU A 156 -5.00 -5.04 0.31
N TRP A 157 -5.87 -4.07 0.60
CA TRP A 157 -7.15 -4.31 1.24
C TRP A 157 -8.27 -4.24 0.20
N PHE A 158 -8.77 -5.39 -0.23
CA PHE A 158 -9.87 -5.50 -1.18
C PHE A 158 -11.19 -5.45 -0.42
N SER A 159 -11.90 -4.33 -0.49
CA SER A 159 -13.20 -4.15 0.17
C SER A 159 -14.33 -3.98 -0.81
N ASN A 160 -15.08 -5.07 -1.04
CA ASN A 160 -16.10 -5.08 -2.08
C ASN A 160 -17.44 -5.62 -1.60
N GLY A 161 -17.84 -5.23 -0.39
CA GLY A 161 -19.19 -5.44 0.14
C GLY A 161 -19.33 -6.68 0.99
N GLY A 162 -18.23 -7.21 1.53
CA GLY A 162 -18.28 -8.45 2.31
C GLY A 162 -18.79 -8.27 3.73
N ARG A 163 -18.87 -7.05 4.27
CA ARG A 163 -19.36 -6.78 5.64
C ARG A 163 -20.83 -6.35 5.66
N HIS A 164 -21.72 -7.18 6.23
CA HIS A 164 -23.16 -6.90 6.29
C HIS A 164 -23.64 -6.31 7.63
N VAL A 165 -22.73 -6.11 8.59
CA VAL A 165 -23.01 -5.40 9.85
C VAL A 165 -22.73 -3.91 9.73
N ALA A 166 -23.32 -3.09 10.61
CA ALA A 166 -23.03 -1.66 10.66
C ALA A 166 -21.53 -1.40 11.00
N PRO A 167 -20.91 -0.32 10.49
CA PRO A 167 -21.48 0.72 9.62
C PRO A 167 -21.55 0.36 8.12
N TRP A 168 -20.90 -0.73 7.69
CA TRP A 168 -20.81 -1.12 6.28
C TRP A 168 -22.18 -1.50 5.70
N SER A 169 -22.90 -2.39 6.38
CA SER A 169 -24.25 -2.84 5.99
C SER A 169 -24.35 -3.32 4.54
N GLY A 170 -23.28 -3.91 3.99
CA GLY A 170 -23.19 -4.36 2.61
C GLY A 170 -23.19 -3.21 1.59
N ARG A 171 -22.78 -2.00 1.99
CA ARG A 171 -22.78 -0.80 1.12
C ARG A 171 -21.39 -0.35 0.69
N ASN A 172 -20.33 -0.83 1.35
CA ASN A 172 -18.97 -0.47 0.99
C ASN A 172 -18.50 -1.34 -0.18
N HIS A 173 -18.66 -0.82 -1.40
CA HIS A 173 -18.29 -1.51 -2.62
C HIS A 173 -17.17 -0.80 -3.34
N ASN A 174 -16.44 -1.56 -4.16
CA ASN A 174 -15.41 -1.05 -5.05
C ASN A 174 -14.38 -0.16 -4.36
N CYS A 175 -14.04 -0.46 -3.10
CA CYS A 175 -12.99 0.21 -2.36
C CYS A 175 -11.76 -0.69 -2.27
N ILE A 176 -10.59 -0.13 -2.60
CA ILE A 176 -9.30 -0.80 -2.40
C ILE A 176 -8.35 0.09 -1.61
N GLY A 177 -7.77 -0.47 -0.55
CA GLY A 177 -6.60 0.09 0.12
C GLY A 177 -5.34 -0.37 -0.60
N ILE A 178 -4.46 0.57 -0.97
CA ILE A 178 -3.10 0.27 -1.46
C ILE A 178 -2.13 0.92 -0.48
N GLU A 179 -1.71 0.16 0.51
CA GLU A 179 -1.16 0.67 1.75
C GLU A 179 0.32 0.39 1.84
N GLU A 180 1.14 1.43 1.97
CA GLU A 180 2.58 1.25 2.12
C GLU A 180 2.93 1.15 3.61
N ILE A 181 3.43 -0.02 4.02
CA ILE A 181 3.57 -0.35 5.44
C ILE A 181 4.93 -1.00 5.77
N THR A 182 5.31 -0.88 7.02
CA THR A 182 6.15 -1.85 7.73
C THR A 182 5.29 -2.40 8.86
N GLY A 183 4.76 -3.60 8.64
CA GLY A 183 3.67 -4.20 9.43
C GLY A 183 3.50 -5.68 9.11
N PHE A 184 2.92 -6.43 10.04
CA PHE A 184 2.43 -7.79 9.80
C PHE A 184 0.92 -7.72 9.48
N PHE A 185 0.61 -7.46 8.21
CA PHE A 185 -0.74 -7.15 7.76
C PHE A 185 -1.40 -6.06 8.62
N HIS A 186 -2.66 -6.27 9.02
CA HIS A 186 -3.44 -5.43 9.94
C HIS A 186 -3.49 -6.01 11.36
N ALA A 187 -2.61 -6.98 11.70
CA ALA A 187 -2.70 -7.79 12.91
C ALA A 187 -2.32 -7.05 14.21
N GLY A 188 -2.01 -5.76 14.12
CA GLY A 188 -1.69 -4.90 15.26
C GLY A 188 -0.26 -5.06 15.80
N ILE A 189 0.10 -4.17 16.72
CA ILE A 189 1.48 -4.02 17.23
C ILE A 189 2.06 -5.30 17.83
N HIS A 190 1.26 -6.08 18.56
CA HIS A 190 1.74 -7.30 19.22
C HIS A 190 2.20 -8.35 18.19
N ALA A 191 1.35 -8.67 17.22
CA ALA A 191 1.68 -9.62 16.16
C ALA A 191 2.82 -9.13 15.26
N CYS A 192 2.95 -7.81 15.10
CA CYS A 192 4.07 -7.19 14.41
C CYS A 192 5.39 -7.31 15.19
N ALA A 193 5.36 -7.16 16.51
CA ALA A 193 6.54 -7.19 17.38
C ALA A 193 7.05 -8.61 17.66
N GLU A 194 6.15 -9.59 17.68
CA GLU A 194 6.50 -11.00 17.86
C GLU A 194 7.06 -11.65 16.59
N LYS A 195 7.71 -12.79 16.77
CA LYS A 195 8.19 -13.62 15.66
C LYS A 195 6.99 -14.11 14.83
N ASN A 196 6.99 -13.75 13.56
CA ASN A 196 6.01 -14.16 12.55
C ASN A 196 6.74 -14.61 11.27
N PHE A 197 6.02 -15.23 10.34
CA PHE A 197 6.64 -15.81 9.14
C PHE A 197 7.38 -14.78 8.27
N LEU A 198 6.89 -13.53 8.20
CA LEU A 198 7.59 -12.45 7.47
C LEU A 198 8.92 -12.09 8.16
N SER A 199 8.90 -11.93 9.48
CA SER A 199 10.11 -11.63 10.26
C SER A 199 11.15 -12.75 10.18
N GLU A 200 10.72 -14.01 10.09
CA GLU A 200 11.60 -15.17 9.90
C GLU A 200 12.28 -15.17 8.54
N MET A 201 11.63 -14.60 7.52
CA MET A 201 12.20 -14.35 6.20
C MET A 201 13.10 -13.11 6.15
N GLY A 202 13.28 -12.42 7.27
CA GLY A 202 14.06 -11.17 7.35
C GLY A 202 13.31 -9.93 6.86
N ILE A 203 11.98 -10.01 6.71
CA ILE A 203 11.14 -8.88 6.31
C ILE A 203 10.68 -8.17 7.59
N ALA A 204 10.99 -6.88 7.70
CA ALA A 204 10.58 -6.09 8.85
C ALA A 204 9.05 -5.97 8.94
N THR A 205 8.51 -6.20 10.13
CA THR A 205 7.08 -6.07 10.43
C THR A 205 6.79 -4.98 11.46
N HIS A 206 7.83 -4.30 11.95
CA HIS A 206 7.74 -3.11 12.77
C HIS A 206 9.06 -2.33 12.65
N VAL A 207 9.04 -1.05 13.01
CA VAL A 207 10.25 -0.29 13.32
C VAL A 207 10.49 -0.30 14.83
N MET A 208 11.74 -0.07 15.25
CA MET A 208 12.07 0.15 16.66
C MET A 208 12.21 1.65 16.92
N LEU A 209 11.25 2.24 17.64
CA LEU A 209 11.33 3.64 18.06
C LEU A 209 12.26 3.76 19.26
N LYS A 210 13.05 4.84 19.29
CA LYS A 210 13.91 5.20 20.42
C LYS A 210 13.57 6.59 20.90
N ARG A 211 13.56 6.78 22.22
CA ARG A 211 13.06 8.01 22.85
C ARG A 211 13.82 9.27 22.43
N ASP A 212 15.11 9.12 22.15
CA ASP A 212 16.07 10.17 21.79
C ASP A 212 16.29 10.31 20.28
N GLU A 213 15.63 9.51 19.44
CA GLU A 213 15.72 9.58 17.99
C GLU A 213 14.36 9.94 17.37
N ALA A 214 14.38 10.83 16.37
CA ALA A 214 13.21 11.10 15.55
C ALA A 214 13.14 10.11 14.38
N LEU A 215 11.96 9.54 14.12
CA LEU A 215 11.71 8.78 12.90
C LEU A 215 10.85 9.60 11.95
N ALA A 216 11.37 9.85 10.75
CA ALA A 216 10.60 10.42 9.64
C ALA A 216 10.08 9.31 8.73
N VAL A 217 8.78 9.35 8.42
CA VAL A 217 8.12 8.48 7.45
C VAL A 217 7.53 9.37 6.36
N ASN A 218 8.17 9.33 5.20
CA ASN A 218 7.81 10.16 4.05
C ASN A 218 7.08 9.32 3.01
N PHE A 219 6.09 9.93 2.39
CA PHE A 219 5.23 9.28 1.41
C PHE A 219 4.76 10.29 0.39
N ILE A 220 4.79 9.89 -0.89
CA ILE A 220 4.26 10.70 -1.98
C ILE A 220 3.12 9.93 -2.61
N GLN A 221 2.05 10.63 -2.97
CA GLN A 221 1.04 10.09 -3.87
C GLN A 221 0.67 11.13 -4.90
N GLY A 222 0.42 10.71 -6.14
CA GLY A 222 0.10 11.62 -7.22
C GLY A 222 -0.70 10.96 -8.33
N VAL A 223 -1.02 11.76 -9.33
CA VAL A 223 -1.74 11.30 -10.52
C VAL A 223 -1.07 11.81 -11.79
N ALA A 224 -1.08 11.00 -12.83
CA ALA A 224 -0.68 11.40 -14.18
C ALA A 224 -1.82 11.12 -15.16
N ARG A 225 -1.94 11.94 -16.21
CA ARG A 225 -2.89 11.69 -17.30
C ARG A 225 -2.38 10.54 -18.16
N ILE A 226 -3.28 9.66 -18.56
CA ILE A 226 -3.00 8.54 -19.47
C ILE A 226 -4.02 8.53 -20.61
N ASN A 227 -3.65 7.88 -21.71
CA ASN A 227 -4.59 7.63 -22.81
C ASN A 227 -5.46 6.38 -22.51
N PRO A 228 -6.52 6.13 -23.30
CA PRO A 228 -7.42 4.98 -23.09
C PRO A 228 -6.76 3.59 -23.29
N ASP A 229 -5.66 3.54 -24.03
CA ASP A 229 -4.95 2.30 -24.37
C ASP A 229 -3.92 1.91 -23.30
N PHE A 230 -3.58 2.83 -22.39
CA PHE A 230 -2.73 2.60 -21.23
C PHE A 230 -3.36 1.53 -20.32
N LYS A 231 -2.56 0.62 -19.77
CA LYS A 231 -3.03 -0.49 -18.90
C LYS A 231 -2.21 -0.54 -17.60
N GLY A 232 -1.80 -1.73 -17.16
CA GLY A 232 -0.92 -1.88 -16.00
C GLY A 232 0.41 -1.16 -16.20
N VAL A 233 1.02 -0.70 -15.11
CA VAL A 233 2.34 -0.08 -15.09
C VAL A 233 3.40 -1.17 -14.96
N SER A 234 4.40 -1.15 -15.85
CA SER A 234 5.55 -2.05 -15.78
C SER A 234 6.74 -1.44 -15.02
N ALA A 235 6.89 -0.11 -15.06
CA ALA A 235 7.96 0.60 -14.37
C ALA A 235 7.57 2.03 -13.99
N ILE A 236 8.10 2.49 -12.85
CA ILE A 236 8.18 3.91 -12.48
C ILE A 236 9.63 4.24 -12.18
N GLU A 237 10.20 5.17 -12.94
CA GLU A 237 11.62 5.47 -12.93
C GLU A 237 11.86 6.96 -12.71
N ALA A 238 12.91 7.32 -11.98
CA ALA A 238 13.37 8.70 -11.92
C ALA A 238 13.91 9.13 -13.30
N LYS A 239 13.36 10.20 -13.87
CA LYS A 239 13.87 10.81 -15.10
C LYS A 239 14.89 11.91 -14.78
N ASP A 240 14.53 12.77 -13.82
CA ASP A 240 15.36 13.84 -13.27
C ASP A 240 14.96 14.09 -11.81
N GLU A 241 15.41 15.19 -11.18
CA GLU A 241 15.13 15.45 -9.76
C GLU A 241 13.66 15.77 -9.46
N GLU A 242 12.89 16.24 -10.45
CA GLU A 242 11.50 16.68 -10.28
C GLU A 242 10.53 15.94 -11.21
N THR A 243 10.97 14.83 -11.83
CA THR A 243 10.16 14.11 -12.81
C THR A 243 10.36 12.62 -12.69
N ILE A 244 9.26 11.87 -12.67
CA ILE A 244 9.25 10.43 -12.90
C ILE A 244 8.67 10.10 -14.28
N ARG A 245 9.13 9.00 -14.84
CA ARG A 245 8.57 8.35 -16.03
C ARG A 245 7.78 7.13 -15.57
N ILE A 246 6.52 7.01 -16.02
CA ILE A 246 5.63 5.88 -15.73
C ILE A 246 5.41 5.15 -17.05
N VAL A 247 5.83 3.89 -17.11
CA VAL A 247 5.78 3.05 -18.32
C VAL A 247 4.73 1.96 -18.14
N ASP A 248 3.86 1.76 -19.12
CA ASP A 248 2.85 0.69 -19.09
C ASP A 248 3.41 -0.66 -19.56
N GLU A 249 2.62 -1.72 -19.44
CA GLU A 249 2.96 -3.08 -19.91
C GLU A 249 3.17 -3.18 -21.44
N GLN A 250 2.76 -2.16 -22.21
CA GLN A 250 2.92 -2.09 -23.66
C GLN A 250 4.07 -1.15 -24.10
N GLY A 251 4.80 -0.58 -23.15
CA GLY A 251 5.93 0.34 -23.40
C GLY A 251 5.53 1.80 -23.64
N GLN A 252 4.25 2.16 -23.51
CA GLN A 252 3.80 3.55 -23.52
C GLN A 252 4.28 4.25 -22.25
N ALA A 253 4.69 5.51 -22.36
CA ALA A 253 5.20 6.26 -21.22
C ALA A 253 4.50 7.60 -21.05
N VAL A 254 4.23 7.95 -19.80
CA VAL A 254 3.81 9.28 -19.36
C VAL A 254 4.78 9.82 -18.33
N GLU A 255 4.78 11.13 -18.12
CA GLU A 255 5.63 11.79 -17.14
C GLU A 255 4.78 12.48 -16.08
N ALA A 256 5.25 12.45 -14.84
CA ALA A 256 4.63 13.16 -13.73
C ALA A 256 5.67 14.03 -13.02
N LYS A 257 5.30 15.29 -12.74
CA LYS A 257 6.14 16.19 -11.96
C LYS A 257 6.06 15.85 -10.48
N VAL A 258 7.20 15.44 -9.92
CA VAL A 258 7.34 14.99 -8.54
C VAL A 258 8.80 15.04 -8.08
N GLU A 259 9.03 15.58 -6.89
CA GLU A 259 10.35 15.53 -6.23
C GLU A 259 10.50 14.18 -5.53
N TRP A 260 10.79 13.13 -6.29
CA TRP A 260 10.77 11.74 -5.81
C TRP A 260 11.73 11.49 -4.64
N LYS A 261 12.81 12.28 -4.51
CA LYS A 261 13.77 12.20 -3.40
C LYS A 261 13.12 12.52 -2.04
N PHE A 262 12.02 13.27 -2.02
CA PHE A 262 11.24 13.51 -0.80
C PHE A 262 10.85 12.21 -0.09
N ALA A 263 10.58 11.13 -0.83
CA ALA A 263 10.27 9.84 -0.24
C ALA A 263 11.38 9.34 0.70
N ARG A 264 12.63 9.78 0.50
CA ARG A 264 13.80 9.43 1.31
C ARG A 264 14.22 10.54 2.28
N ASP A 265 14.35 11.78 1.81
CA ASP A 265 14.91 12.89 2.60
C ASP A 265 13.84 13.75 3.28
N GLY A 266 12.59 13.69 2.84
CA GLY A 266 11.49 14.48 3.37
C GLY A 266 11.57 15.97 3.02
N VAL A 267 12.37 16.32 2.01
CA VAL A 267 12.63 17.71 1.60
C VAL A 267 11.98 17.97 0.25
N THR A 268 11.39 19.16 0.09
CA THR A 268 11.04 19.70 -1.23
C THR A 268 11.71 21.06 -1.46
N LYS A 269 11.68 21.59 -2.70
CA LYS A 269 12.18 22.94 -2.97
C LYS A 269 11.48 24.02 -2.14
N ASP A 270 10.21 23.80 -1.83
CA ASP A 270 9.34 24.70 -1.06
C ASP A 270 9.31 24.35 0.44
N PHE A 271 9.99 23.27 0.85
CA PHE A 271 10.03 22.81 2.23
C PHE A 271 11.39 22.22 2.57
N ARG A 272 12.21 23.01 3.25
CA ARG A 272 13.49 22.60 3.84
C ARG A 272 13.39 22.88 5.33
N ASP A 273 13.48 21.83 6.16
CA ASP A 273 13.64 21.97 7.61
C ASP A 273 14.91 22.77 7.96
#